data_AF-A0A958CYN6-F1
#
_entry.id   AF-A0A958CYN6-F1
#
_cell.length_a   1.000
_cell.length_b   1.000
_cell.length_c   1.000
_cell.angle_alpha   90.00
_cell.angle_beta   90.00
_cell.angle_gamma   90.00
#
_symmetry.space_group_name_H-M   'P 1'
#
loop_
_entity.id
_entity.type
_entity.pdbx_description
1 polymer ?
#
loop_
_entity_poly.entity_id
_entity_poly.type
_entity_poly.pdbx_seq_one_letter_code
_entity_poly.pdbx_strand_id
1 'polypeptide(L)'
;MPHPDTHVFLRAISSVWDELPALVGADWPAVERELIGLLQRLTAADGFDAESLLRHEIWTLLRRYPAAANRVSAREDQLRTRSGDPGLDYGLRWVEPAAEAKGVSSVPAPVVTRYTDITCPRRVWVIYGRIAVTVGLTVDPSQY
;
A
#
# COMPACT_ATOMS: atom_id res chain seq x y z
N MET A 1 -11.16 6.19 21.80
CA MET A 1 -11.41 6.95 20.55
C MET A 1 -10.68 6.22 19.45
N PRO A 2 -11.36 5.82 18.36
CA PRO A 2 -10.73 5.05 17.30
C PRO A 2 -9.68 5.90 16.57
N HIS A 3 -8.61 5.27 16.10
CA HIS A 3 -7.56 5.98 15.37
C HIS A 3 -8.14 6.60 14.07
N PRO A 4 -7.70 7.81 13.64
CA PRO A 4 -8.17 8.43 12.40
C PRO A 4 -8.02 7.51 11.18
N ASP A 5 -6.96 6.71 11.13
CA ASP A 5 -6.76 5.71 10.06
C ASP A 5 -7.80 4.58 10.08
N THR A 6 -8.28 4.20 11.27
CA THR A 6 -9.31 3.16 11.42
C THR A 6 -10.65 3.64 10.85
N HIS A 7 -10.99 4.92 11.07
CA HIS A 7 -12.16 5.52 10.45
C HIS A 7 -12.08 5.57 8.92
N VAL A 8 -10.92 5.93 8.36
CA VAL A 8 -10.71 5.95 6.91
C VAL A 8 -10.83 4.54 6.33
N PHE A 9 -10.25 3.54 6.99
CA PHE A 9 -10.30 2.15 6.57
C PHE A 9 -11.72 1.57 6.59
N LEU A 10 -12.47 1.76 7.68
CA LEU A 10 -13.87 1.35 7.78
C LEU A 10 -14.74 2.03 6.71
N ARG A 11 -14.47 3.31 6.43
CA ARG A 11 -15.14 4.06 5.36
C ARG A 11 -14.79 3.53 3.97
N ALA A 12 -13.54 3.11 3.75
CA ALA A 12 -13.12 2.51 2.50
C ALA A 12 -13.89 1.22 2.24
N ILE A 13 -13.90 0.29 3.22
CA ILE A 13 -14.59 -1.00 3.13
C ILE A 13 -16.09 -0.82 2.92
N SER A 14 -16.76 0.01 3.73
CA SER A 14 -18.20 0.27 3.57
C SER A 14 -18.55 0.85 2.19
N SER A 15 -17.68 1.69 1.62
CA SER A 15 -17.95 2.28 0.30
C SER A 15 -17.74 1.34 -0.89
N VAL A 16 -17.13 0.17 -0.68
CA VAL A 16 -16.96 -0.86 -1.72
C VAL A 16 -17.75 -2.12 -1.40
N TRP A 17 -18.55 -2.13 -0.32
CA TRP A 17 -19.23 -3.31 0.20
C TRP A 17 -20.08 -4.02 -0.86
N ASP A 18 -20.86 -3.26 -1.63
CA ASP A 18 -21.74 -3.79 -2.68
C ASP A 18 -20.97 -4.36 -3.88
N GLU A 19 -19.69 -3.98 -4.06
CA GLU A 19 -18.83 -4.48 -5.14
C GLU A 19 -18.09 -5.76 -4.75
N LEU A 20 -17.85 -5.99 -3.46
CA LEU A 20 -17.10 -7.14 -2.96
C LEU A 20 -17.66 -8.51 -3.38
N PRO A 21 -18.99 -8.76 -3.42
CA PRO A 21 -19.52 -10.04 -3.89
C PRO A 21 -19.06 -10.38 -5.31
N ALA A 22 -19.03 -9.39 -6.20
CA ALA A 22 -18.59 -9.58 -7.58
C ALA A 22 -17.08 -9.80 -7.69
N LEU A 23 -16.29 -9.20 -6.80
CA LEU A 23 -14.83 -9.29 -6.79
C LEU A 23 -14.29 -10.57 -6.14
N VAL A 24 -15.02 -11.09 -5.14
CA VAL A 24 -14.67 -12.34 -4.43
C VAL A 24 -15.28 -13.55 -5.13
N GLY A 25 -16.47 -13.42 -5.71
CA GLY A 25 -17.14 -14.50 -6.43
C GLY A 25 -17.83 -15.51 -5.50
N ALA A 26 -17.72 -16.80 -5.81
CA ALA A 26 -18.48 -17.87 -5.14
C ALA A 26 -18.19 -17.99 -3.64
N ASP A 27 -16.98 -17.62 -3.21
CA ASP A 27 -16.56 -17.70 -1.80
C ASP A 27 -17.12 -16.54 -0.94
N TRP A 28 -17.81 -15.57 -1.55
CA TRP A 28 -18.31 -14.37 -0.86
C TRP A 28 -19.09 -14.67 0.43
N PRO A 29 -20.04 -15.61 0.49
CA PRO A 29 -20.81 -15.86 1.72
C PRO A 29 -19.95 -16.35 2.91
N ALA A 30 -18.81 -16.99 2.65
CA ALA A 30 -17.87 -17.37 3.70
C ALA A 30 -17.02 -16.17 4.13
N VAL A 31 -16.48 -15.43 3.15
CA VAL A 31 -15.66 -14.24 3.37
C VAL A 31 -16.43 -13.13 4.07
N GLU A 32 -17.69 -12.91 3.70
CA GLU A 32 -18.57 -11.90 4.30
C GLU A 32 -18.73 -12.15 5.80
N ARG A 33 -19.01 -13.38 6.21
CA ARG A 33 -19.18 -13.72 7.65
C ARG A 33 -17.89 -13.47 8.44
N GLU A 34 -16.75 -13.89 7.89
CA GLU A 34 -15.44 -13.67 8.52
C GLU A 34 -15.12 -12.17 8.60
N LEU A 35 -15.35 -11.43 7.52
CA LEU A 35 -15.10 -9.99 7.42
C LEU A 35 -15.99 -9.20 8.38
N ILE A 36 -17.29 -9.49 8.47
CA ILE A 36 -18.20 -8.85 9.44
C ILE A 36 -17.70 -9.09 10.87
N GLY A 37 -17.29 -10.32 11.21
CA GLY A 37 -16.77 -10.63 12.54
C GLY A 37 -15.51 -9.82 12.88
N LEU A 38 -14.59 -9.68 11.93
CA LEU A 38 -13.39 -8.86 12.09
C LEU A 38 -13.71 -7.36 12.21
N LEU A 39 -14.66 -6.85 11.41
CA LEU A 39 -15.08 -5.46 11.45
C LEU A 39 -15.76 -5.10 12.78
N GLN A 40 -16.62 -5.97 13.31
CA GLN A 40 -17.25 -5.77 14.61
C GLN A 40 -16.20 -5.71 15.73
N ARG A 41 -15.23 -6.64 15.72
CA ARG A 41 -14.10 -6.61 16.66
C ARG A 41 -13.27 -5.33 16.52
N LEU A 42 -13.04 -4.87 15.29
CA LEU A 42 -12.30 -3.63 15.03
C LEU A 42 -13.04 -2.40 15.57
N THR A 43 -14.36 -2.34 15.44
CA THR A 43 -15.15 -1.23 15.99
C THR A 43 -15.23 -1.23 17.51
N ALA A 44 -15.08 -2.40 18.14
CA ALA A 44 -15.09 -2.56 19.59
C ALA A 44 -13.69 -2.58 20.22
N ALA A 45 -12.64 -2.52 19.42
CA ALA A 45 -11.27 -2.56 19.91
C ALA A 45 -10.92 -1.25 20.60
N ASP A 46 -10.42 -1.35 21.83
CA ASP A 46 -9.83 -0.24 22.55
C ASP A 46 -8.31 -0.39 22.53
N GLY A 47 -7.66 0.44 21.71
CA GLY A 47 -6.20 0.56 21.69
C GLY A 47 -5.56 0.28 20.33
N PHE A 48 -4.49 1.01 20.08
CA PHE A 48 -3.80 1.04 18.79
C PHE A 48 -3.29 -0.34 18.34
N ASP A 49 -2.74 -1.14 19.25
CA ASP A 49 -2.18 -2.45 18.93
C ASP A 49 -3.28 -3.44 18.50
N ALA A 50 -4.40 -3.45 19.22
CA ALA A 50 -5.55 -4.28 18.89
C ALA A 50 -6.18 -3.88 17.55
N GLU A 51 -6.35 -2.58 17.31
CA GLU A 51 -6.83 -2.06 16.03
C GLU A 51 -5.88 -2.45 14.87
N SER A 52 -4.57 -2.32 15.07
CA SER A 52 -3.56 -2.64 14.06
C SER A 52 -3.54 -4.13 13.71
N LEU A 53 -3.64 -5.01 14.72
CA LEU A 53 -3.72 -6.45 14.52
C LEU A 53 -4.97 -6.83 13.71
N LEU A 54 -6.14 -6.29 14.09
CA LEU A 54 -7.40 -6.58 13.40
C LEU A 54 -7.41 -6.05 11.96
N ARG A 55 -6.84 -4.86 11.71
CA ARG A 55 -6.65 -4.37 10.33
C ARG A 55 -5.74 -5.29 9.52
N HIS A 56 -4.69 -5.82 10.13
CA HIS A 56 -3.81 -6.77 9.46
C HIS A 56 -4.53 -8.10 9.13
N GLU A 57 -5.35 -8.61 10.05
CA GLU A 57 -6.19 -9.80 9.81
C GLU A 57 -7.15 -9.57 8.63
N ILE A 58 -7.84 -8.42 8.61
CA ILE A 58 -8.74 -8.04 7.50
C ILE A 58 -7.97 -7.99 6.17
N TRP A 59 -6.80 -7.35 6.15
CA TRP A 59 -5.97 -7.30 4.94
C TRP A 59 -5.49 -8.67 4.49
N THR A 60 -5.17 -9.56 5.43
CA THR A 60 -4.75 -10.92 5.13
C THR A 60 -5.89 -11.74 4.51
N LEU A 61 -7.12 -11.56 5.00
CA LEU A 61 -8.32 -12.13 4.39
C LEU A 61 -8.52 -11.62 2.96
N LEU A 62 -8.49 -10.30 2.77
CA LEU A 62 -8.71 -9.67 1.46
C LEU A 62 -7.63 -10.01 0.44
N ARG A 63 -6.37 -10.18 0.85
CA ARG A 63 -5.24 -10.54 -0.03
C ARG A 63 -5.39 -11.89 -0.72
N ARG A 64 -6.26 -12.78 -0.20
CA ARG A 64 -6.63 -14.02 -0.90
C ARG A 64 -7.40 -13.75 -2.19
N TYR A 65 -8.00 -12.56 -2.31
CA TYR A 65 -8.80 -12.09 -3.45
C TYR A 65 -8.23 -10.77 -3.99
N PRO A 66 -7.25 -10.81 -4.91
CA PRO A 66 -6.50 -9.63 -5.34
C PRO A 66 -7.38 -8.48 -5.85
N ALA A 67 -8.48 -8.80 -6.55
CA ALA A 67 -9.41 -7.81 -7.06
C ALA A 67 -10.10 -7.01 -5.94
N ALA A 68 -10.54 -7.70 -4.87
CA ALA A 68 -11.14 -7.07 -3.70
C ALA A 68 -10.10 -6.25 -2.91
N ALA A 69 -8.91 -6.80 -2.69
CA ALA A 69 -7.82 -6.11 -2.01
C ALA A 69 -7.43 -4.80 -2.71
N ASN A 70 -7.25 -4.85 -4.03
CA ASN A 70 -6.90 -3.67 -4.83
C ASN A 70 -8.01 -2.63 -4.79
N ARG A 71 -9.28 -3.05 -4.84
CA ARG A 71 -10.41 -2.13 -4.81
C ARG A 71 -10.53 -1.38 -3.48
N VAL A 72 -10.34 -2.08 -2.36
CA VAL A 72 -10.31 -1.48 -1.02
C VAL A 72 -9.11 -0.54 -0.87
N SER A 73 -7.92 -0.95 -1.32
CA SER A 73 -6.71 -0.11 -1.24
C SER A 73 -6.88 1.19 -2.02
N ALA A 74 -7.34 1.09 -3.27
CA ALA A 74 -7.56 2.25 -4.12
C ALA A 74 -8.56 3.23 -3.49
N ARG A 75 -9.56 2.71 -2.76
CA ARG A 75 -10.55 3.53 -2.10
C ARG A 75 -10.04 4.19 -0.83
N GLU A 76 -9.24 3.48 -0.05
CA GLU A 76 -8.55 4.02 1.12
C GLU A 76 -7.62 5.17 0.71
N ASP A 77 -6.84 4.99 -0.36
CA ASP A 77 -5.96 6.02 -0.90
C ASP A 77 -6.73 7.25 -1.38
N GLN A 78 -7.83 7.06 -2.13
CA GLN A 78 -8.72 8.16 -2.53
C GLN A 78 -9.27 8.95 -1.33
N LEU A 79 -9.65 8.26 -0.25
CA LEU A 79 -10.18 8.91 0.94
C LEU A 79 -9.10 9.67 1.71
N ARG A 80 -7.86 9.15 1.75
CA ARG A 80 -6.70 9.87 2.30
C ARG A 80 -6.40 11.12 1.50
N THR A 81 -6.29 11.02 0.17
CA THR A 81 -5.99 12.17 -0.70
C THR A 81 -7.07 13.24 -0.67
N ARG A 82 -8.35 12.85 -0.53
CA ARG A 82 -9.46 13.83 -0.41
C ARG A 82 -9.52 14.53 0.95
N SER A 83 -8.93 13.93 1.97
CA SER A 83 -8.87 14.49 3.33
C SER A 83 -7.60 15.31 3.57
N GLY A 84 -6.62 15.23 2.67
CA GLY A 84 -5.40 16.03 2.65
C GLY A 84 -5.51 17.19 1.66
N ASP A 85 -5.03 18.35 2.08
CA ASP A 85 -4.65 19.52 1.27
C ASP A 85 -4.07 19.11 -0.12
N PRO A 86 -4.37 19.79 -1.25
CA PRO A 86 -4.00 19.34 -2.60
C PRO A 86 -2.51 19.53 -2.96
N GLY A 87 -1.61 19.54 -1.97
CA GLY A 87 -0.20 19.86 -2.14
C GLY A 87 0.74 18.67 -2.39
N LEU A 88 0.27 17.43 -2.31
CA LEU A 88 1.14 16.25 -2.47
C LEU A 88 0.53 15.26 -3.44
N ASP A 89 0.75 15.54 -4.72
CA ASP A 89 0.61 14.62 -5.84
C ASP A 89 1.63 13.48 -5.70
N TYR A 90 1.31 12.50 -4.85
CA TYR A 90 1.99 11.20 -4.81
C TYR A 90 1.36 10.25 -5.84
N GLY A 91 1.23 10.71 -7.08
CA GLY A 91 1.03 9.84 -8.23
C GLY A 91 2.23 8.91 -8.41
N LEU A 92 2.38 7.89 -7.55
CA LEU A 92 3.11 6.67 -7.86
C LEU A 92 2.37 6.00 -9.01
N ARG A 93 2.69 6.46 -10.22
CA ARG A 93 2.37 5.77 -11.48
C ARG A 93 3.06 4.42 -11.38
N TRP A 94 2.30 3.41 -10.94
CA TRP A 94 2.69 2.02 -11.03
C TRP A 94 2.87 1.74 -12.52
N VAL A 95 4.13 1.77 -12.98
CA VAL A 95 4.49 1.29 -14.31
C VAL A 95 4.52 -0.23 -14.16
N GLU A 96 3.45 -0.90 -14.60
CA GLU A 96 3.55 -2.31 -14.96
C GLU A 96 4.75 -2.45 -15.91
N PRO A 97 5.70 -3.36 -15.66
CA PRO A 97 6.69 -3.69 -16.67
C PRO A 97 5.96 -4.38 -17.82
N ALA A 98 5.44 -3.57 -18.74
CA ALA A 98 4.87 -4.05 -19.98
C ALA A 98 5.98 -4.74 -20.76
N ALA A 99 5.73 -6.02 -21.04
CA ALA A 99 6.49 -6.82 -21.96
C ALA A 99 6.73 -6.06 -23.29
N GLU A 100 7.99 -6.12 -23.73
CA GLU A 100 8.44 -6.00 -25.13
C GLU A 100 7.78 -4.93 -26.02
N ALA A 101 8.47 -3.81 -26.20
CA ALA A 101 8.36 -3.01 -27.42
C ALA A 101 9.67 -3.11 -28.22
N LYS A 102 9.55 -3.81 -29.35
CA LYS A 102 10.52 -3.92 -30.46
C LYS A 102 11.16 -2.58 -30.83
N GLY A 103 12.49 -2.61 -30.96
CA GLY A 103 13.21 -2.02 -32.09
C GLY A 103 13.54 -0.52 -32.03
N VAL A 104 14.62 -0.16 -31.34
CA VAL A 104 15.56 0.86 -31.82
C VAL A 104 16.98 0.41 -31.42
N SER A 105 17.80 0.09 -32.42
CA SER A 105 19.22 -0.16 -32.24
C SER A 105 19.92 1.15 -31.88
N SER A 106 20.24 1.32 -30.60
CA SER A 106 21.25 2.28 -30.15
C SER A 106 22.33 1.48 -29.46
N VAL A 107 23.58 1.71 -29.88
CA VAL A 107 24.77 1.07 -29.29
C VAL A 107 24.70 1.27 -27.78
N PRO A 108 24.60 0.21 -26.96
CA PRO A 108 24.49 0.39 -25.52
C PRO A 108 25.83 0.92 -25.01
N ALA A 109 25.82 2.14 -24.50
CA ALA A 109 26.87 2.60 -23.59
C ALA A 109 27.01 1.56 -22.46
N PRO A 110 28.22 1.32 -21.94
CA PRO A 110 28.39 0.37 -20.85
C PRO A 110 27.51 0.80 -19.67
N VAL A 111 26.51 -0.02 -19.35
CA VAL A 111 25.64 0.17 -18.20
C VAL A 111 26.47 -0.18 -16.97
N VAL A 112 27.04 0.83 -16.34
CA VAL A 112 27.82 0.66 -15.10
C VAL A 112 26.83 0.61 -13.94
N THR A 113 26.53 -0.59 -13.44
CA THR A 113 25.78 -0.78 -12.20
C THR A 113 26.73 -0.63 -11.01
N ARG A 114 26.52 0.41 -10.19
CA ARG A 114 27.27 0.61 -8.93
C ARG A 114 26.37 0.33 -7.75
N TYR A 115 26.83 -0.53 -6.85
CA TYR A 115 26.16 -0.78 -5.57
C TYR A 115 26.70 0.19 -4.53
N THR A 116 25.80 0.84 -3.78
CA THR A 116 26.17 1.71 -2.65
C THR A 116 25.48 1.17 -1.41
N ASP A 117 26.26 0.81 -0.40
CA ASP A 117 25.73 0.41 0.90
C ASP A 117 25.27 1.64 1.68
N ILE A 118 23.98 1.71 1.96
CA ILE A 118 23.39 2.75 2.80
C ILE A 118 23.25 2.18 4.21
N THR A 119 24.04 2.69 5.15
CA THR A 119 23.94 2.32 6.57
C THR A 119 23.28 3.45 7.36
N CYS A 120 22.31 3.11 8.22
CA CYS A 120 21.62 4.06 9.08
C CYS A 120 22.27 4.07 10.48
N PRO A 121 22.90 5.17 10.91
CA PRO A 121 23.67 5.20 12.17
C PRO A 121 22.79 5.26 13.43
N ARG A 122 21.47 5.47 13.30
CA ARG A 122 20.52 5.52 14.42
C ARG A 122 19.45 4.47 14.25
N ARG A 123 19.04 3.83 15.35
CA ARG A 123 17.86 2.97 15.38
C ARG A 123 16.63 3.80 15.04
N VAL A 124 16.03 3.53 13.88
CA VAL A 124 14.77 4.14 13.47
C VAL A 124 13.65 3.15 13.75
N TRP A 125 12.70 3.54 14.59
CA TRP A 125 11.51 2.74 14.86
C TRP A 125 10.56 2.90 13.67
N VAL A 126 10.39 1.84 12.88
CA VAL A 126 9.40 1.79 11.81
C VAL A 126 8.04 1.51 12.45
N ILE A 127 7.44 2.56 13.02
CA ILE A 127 6.15 2.44 13.72
C ILE A 127 5.00 2.31 12.72
N TYR A 128 5.15 2.86 11.51
CA TYR A 128 4.13 2.83 10.45
C TYR A 128 4.77 2.54 9.09
N GLY A 129 4.62 1.30 8.60
CA GLY A 129 4.62 0.94 7.18
C GLY A 129 5.87 1.18 6.32
N ARG A 130 6.42 2.40 6.24
CA ARG A 130 7.56 2.81 5.41
C ARG A 130 8.24 4.08 5.95
N ILE A 131 9.55 4.22 5.70
CA ILE A 131 10.33 5.44 6.00
C ILE A 131 11.01 5.90 4.71
N ALA A 132 10.89 7.19 4.38
CA ALA A 132 11.60 7.78 3.26
C ALA A 132 13.04 8.11 3.66
N VAL A 133 14.02 7.61 2.89
CA VAL A 133 15.43 7.95 3.05
C VAL A 133 15.86 8.73 1.82
N THR A 134 16.37 9.95 2.01
CA THR A 134 16.95 10.75 0.93
C THR A 134 18.46 10.59 0.96
N VAL A 135 19.05 10.19 -0.17
CA VAL A 135 20.51 10.00 -0.31
C VAL A 135 21.02 10.93 -1.41
N GLY A 136 21.93 11.84 -1.04
CA GLY A 136 22.67 12.64 -2.00
C GLY A 136 23.91 11.88 -2.46
N LEU A 137 23.98 11.55 -3.74
CA LEU A 137 25.18 10.96 -4.35
C LEU A 137 25.98 12.06 -5.05
N THR A 138 27.28 12.14 -4.75
CA THR A 138 28.22 12.98 -5.50
C THR A 138 29.12 12.05 -6.30
N VAL A 139 29.16 12.24 -7.63
CA VAL A 139 30.02 11.46 -8.51
C VAL A 139 31.33 12.19 -8.68
N ASP A 140 32.45 11.51 -8.41
CA ASP A 140 33.77 12.02 -8.73
C ASP A 140 34.00 11.93 -10.26
N PRO A 141 34.20 13.06 -10.95
CA PRO A 141 34.40 13.07 -12.40
C PRO A 141 35.71 12.40 -12.85
N SER A 142 36.65 12.13 -11.95
CA SER A 142 37.90 11.40 -12.26
C SER A 142 37.71 9.89 -12.48
N GLN A 143 36.50 9.37 -12.28
CA GLN A 143 36.14 7.97 -12.48
C GLN A 143 35.44 7.67 -13.82
N TYR A 144 35.51 8.60 -14.77
CA TYR A 144 35.08 8.46 -16.17
C TYR A 144 36.28 8.39 -17.12
#